data_AF-A0A2T2SDD7-F1
#
_entry.id   AF-A0A2T2SDD7-F1
#
_cell.length_a   1.000
_cell.length_b   1.000
_cell.length_c   1.000
_cell.angle_alpha   90.00
_cell.angle_beta   90.00
_cell.angle_gamma   90.00
#
_symmetry.space_group_name_H-M   'P 1'
#
loop_
_entity.id
_entity.type
_entity.pdbx_description
1 polymer ?
#
loop_
_entity_poly.entity_id
_entity_poly.type
_entity_poly.pdbx_seq_one_letter_code
_entity_poly.pdbx_strand_id
1 'polypeptide(L)'
;MSTDTETGADDIRWDLSDLHQDPEAVQESLSRANEEAEAFADAHKGRIADLGAEALATALDQLGDIQDRLGRAYAFAHLYWSTDTNDQERGALLQSVRETYNRIHQKLVFVDVEWAEVPDERAEQLLEHEALAEYRHYLKVEHRQKE
;
A
#
# COMPACT_ATOMS: atom_id res chain seq x y z
N MET A 1 -41.61 19.07 -9.59
CA MET A 1 -41.53 18.51 -8.24
C MET A 1 -41.14 17.05 -8.40
N SER A 2 -39.85 16.72 -8.25
CA SER A 2 -39.44 15.32 -8.22
C SER A 2 -39.94 14.73 -6.91
N THR A 3 -40.74 13.68 -7.01
CA THR A 3 -41.14 12.85 -5.87
C THR A 3 -39.95 11.95 -5.55
N ASP A 4 -39.17 12.31 -4.54
CA ASP A 4 -38.20 11.38 -3.94
C ASP A 4 -38.98 10.15 -3.47
N THR A 5 -38.68 9.02 -4.09
CA THR A 5 -39.28 7.75 -3.71
C THR A 5 -38.45 7.22 -2.55
N GLU A 6 -38.96 7.36 -1.34
CA GLU A 6 -38.36 6.82 -0.12
C GLU A 6 -38.19 5.31 -0.29
N THR A 7 -36.94 4.84 -0.39
CA THR A 7 -36.63 3.45 -0.74
C THR A 7 -36.38 2.60 0.50
N GLY A 8 -36.44 3.18 1.70
CA GLY A 8 -36.14 2.50 2.98
C GLY A 8 -34.65 2.12 3.12
N ALA A 9 -33.82 2.53 2.16
CA ALA A 9 -32.39 2.31 2.10
C ALA A 9 -31.60 3.62 2.20
N ASP A 10 -32.29 4.75 2.39
CA ASP A 10 -31.73 6.10 2.38
C ASP A 10 -30.67 6.31 3.48
N ASP A 11 -30.73 5.50 4.55
CA ASP A 11 -29.79 5.50 5.68
C ASP A 11 -28.81 4.30 5.69
N ILE A 12 -28.86 3.40 4.69
CA ILE A 12 -27.99 2.22 4.66
C ILE A 12 -26.59 2.64 4.18
N ARG A 13 -25.59 2.43 5.04
CA ARG A 13 -24.18 2.71 4.79
C ARG A 13 -23.34 1.45 4.92
N TRP A 14 -22.16 1.48 4.30
CA TRP A 14 -21.14 0.46 4.50
C TRP A 14 -20.72 0.43 5.98
N ASP A 15 -20.61 -0.77 6.55
CA ASP A 15 -19.84 -0.95 7.77
C ASP A 15 -18.35 -0.98 7.39
N LEU A 16 -17.60 0.02 7.85
CA LEU A 16 -16.18 0.19 7.53
C LEU A 16 -15.27 -0.19 8.70
N SER A 17 -15.83 -0.68 9.81
CA SER A 17 -15.08 -0.99 11.03
C SER A 17 -14.02 -2.08 10.84
N ASP A 18 -14.19 -2.96 9.86
CA ASP A 18 -13.19 -3.96 9.43
C ASP A 18 -11.94 -3.33 8.77
N LEU A 19 -12.06 -2.10 8.27
CA LEU A 19 -10.94 -1.32 7.71
C LEU A 19 -10.37 -0.38 8.78
N HIS A 20 -11.20 0.55 9.26
CA HIS A 20 -10.87 1.51 10.31
C HIS A 20 -12.14 1.88 11.07
N GLN A 21 -12.02 2.15 12.38
CA GLN A 21 -13.18 2.50 13.21
C GLN A 21 -13.80 3.85 12.81
N ASP A 22 -12.95 4.81 12.46
CA ASP A 22 -13.34 6.18 12.15
C ASP A 22 -12.24 6.89 11.31
N PRO A 23 -12.49 8.13 10.84
CA PRO A 23 -11.49 8.92 10.12
C PRO A 23 -10.20 9.23 10.90
N GLU A 24 -10.23 9.25 12.24
CA GLU A 24 -9.05 9.53 13.06
C GLU A 24 -8.10 8.32 13.05
N ALA A 25 -8.64 7.11 13.18
CA ALA A 25 -7.89 5.85 13.05
C ALA A 25 -7.24 5.70 11.66
N VAL A 26 -7.81 6.28 10.61
CA VAL A 26 -7.18 6.34 9.27
C VAL A 26 -5.92 7.22 9.31
N GLN A 27 -6.01 8.39 9.93
CA GLN A 27 -4.87 9.32 10.02
C GLN A 27 -3.73 8.72 10.85
N GLU A 28 -4.05 8.06 11.97
CA GLU A 28 -3.06 7.34 12.78
C GLU A 28 -2.38 6.22 11.97
N SER A 29 -3.17 5.42 11.24
CA SER A 29 -2.65 4.36 10.37
C SER A 29 -1.70 4.90 9.30
N LEU A 30 -2.05 6.03 8.68
CA LEU A 30 -1.20 6.71 7.69
C LEU A 30 0.09 7.27 8.30
N SER A 31 0.02 7.84 9.51
CA SER A 31 1.23 8.32 10.21
C SER A 31 2.18 7.16 10.48
N ARG A 32 1.65 6.04 10.98
CA ARG A 32 2.42 4.83 11.23
C ARG A 32 3.03 4.26 9.93
N ALA A 33 2.27 4.20 8.86
CA ALA A 33 2.77 3.76 7.56
C ALA A 33 3.91 4.67 7.04
N ASN A 34 3.86 5.99 7.31
CA ASN A 34 4.94 6.89 6.96
C ASN A 34 6.21 6.62 7.77
N GLU A 35 6.10 6.39 9.09
CA GLU A 35 7.23 6.04 9.96
C GLU A 35 7.86 4.69 9.55
N GLU A 36 7.03 3.68 9.30
CA GLU A 36 7.45 2.36 8.84
C GLU A 36 8.17 2.46 7.48
N ALA A 37 7.65 3.26 6.54
CA ALA A 37 8.29 3.48 5.24
C ALA A 37 9.62 4.25 5.33
N GLU A 38 9.75 5.19 6.27
CA GLU A 38 11.01 5.89 6.53
C GLU A 38 12.07 4.93 7.09
N ALA A 39 11.72 4.16 8.10
CA ALA A 39 12.61 3.15 8.67
C ALA A 39 13.02 2.09 7.63
N PHE A 40 12.07 1.66 6.80
CA PHE A 40 12.31 0.72 5.71
C PHE A 40 13.30 1.29 4.68
N ALA A 41 13.09 2.54 4.24
CA ALA A 41 13.99 3.19 3.30
C ALA A 41 15.42 3.34 3.87
N ASP A 42 15.56 3.74 5.14
CA ASP A 42 16.86 3.85 5.80
C ASP A 42 17.59 2.50 5.91
N ALA A 43 16.83 1.42 6.10
CA ALA A 43 17.36 0.06 6.23
C ALA A 43 17.73 -0.59 4.88
N HIS A 44 16.99 -0.32 3.80
CA HIS A 44 17.08 -1.12 2.57
C HIS A 44 17.50 -0.35 1.32
N LYS A 45 17.39 0.98 1.29
CA LYS A 45 17.72 1.77 0.10
C LYS A 45 19.20 1.66 -0.25
N GLY A 46 19.46 1.34 -1.52
CA GLY A 46 20.77 1.08 -2.10
C GLY A 46 21.35 -0.28 -1.71
N ARG A 47 20.54 -1.19 -1.15
CA ARG A 47 21.00 -2.48 -0.60
C ARG A 47 20.18 -3.68 -1.08
N ILE A 48 19.08 -3.48 -1.82
CA ILE A 48 18.17 -4.58 -2.20
C ILE A 48 18.91 -5.67 -2.98
N ALA A 49 19.79 -5.29 -3.91
CA ALA A 49 20.58 -6.22 -4.71
C ALA A 49 21.56 -7.09 -3.90
N ASP A 50 21.99 -6.60 -2.73
CA ASP A 50 22.96 -7.26 -1.87
C ASP A 50 22.30 -8.20 -0.84
N LEU A 51 20.98 -8.15 -0.69
CA LEU A 51 20.27 -8.98 0.27
C LEU A 51 20.37 -10.47 -0.09
N GLY A 52 20.50 -11.31 0.93
CA GLY A 52 20.24 -12.74 0.84
C GLY A 52 18.75 -13.03 0.75
N ALA A 53 18.37 -14.23 0.31
CA ALA A 53 16.96 -14.58 0.09
C ALA A 53 16.06 -14.42 1.33
N GLU A 54 16.53 -14.80 2.51
CA GLU A 54 15.76 -14.65 3.77
C GLU A 54 15.59 -13.18 4.18
N ALA A 55 16.65 -12.38 4.01
CA ALA A 55 16.61 -10.95 4.31
C ALA A 55 15.71 -10.20 3.30
N LEU A 56 15.74 -10.61 2.02
CA LEU A 56 14.85 -10.09 1.00
C LEU A 56 13.39 -10.47 1.29
N ALA A 57 13.11 -11.71 1.70
CA ALA A 57 11.77 -12.13 2.11
C ALA A 57 11.25 -11.27 3.27
N THR A 58 12.08 -11.06 4.30
CA THR A 58 11.74 -10.19 5.43
C THR A 58 11.46 -8.75 4.99
N ALA A 59 12.24 -8.21 4.05
CA ALA A 59 12.00 -6.88 3.49
C ALA A 59 10.69 -6.82 2.70
N LEU A 60 10.35 -7.87 1.96
CA LEU A 60 9.09 -7.96 1.20
C LEU A 60 7.87 -8.08 2.12
N ASP A 61 7.98 -8.82 3.24
CA ASP A 61 6.93 -8.85 4.27
C ASP A 61 6.66 -7.44 4.82
N GLN A 62 7.72 -6.71 5.18
CA GLN A 62 7.60 -5.34 5.69
C GLN A 62 7.01 -4.39 4.64
N LEU A 63 7.42 -4.51 3.39
CA LEU A 63 6.86 -3.73 2.29
C LEU A 63 5.36 -4.04 2.11
N GLY A 64 4.99 -5.32 2.18
CA GLY A 64 3.61 -5.78 2.10
C GLY A 64 2.75 -5.22 3.23
N ASP A 65 3.24 -5.21 4.47
CA ASP A 65 2.56 -4.63 5.62
C ASP A 65 2.30 -3.13 5.43
N ILE A 66 3.29 -2.37 4.93
CA ILE A 66 3.13 -0.93 4.63
C ILE A 66 2.06 -0.75 3.54
N GLN A 67 2.12 -1.54 2.47
CA GLN A 67 1.16 -1.46 1.36
C GLN A 67 -0.27 -1.83 1.80
N ASP A 68 -0.46 -2.85 2.65
CA ASP A 68 -1.76 -3.22 3.19
C ASP A 68 -2.37 -2.09 4.03
N ARG A 69 -1.58 -1.46 4.92
CA ARG A 69 -2.04 -0.29 5.69
C ARG A 69 -2.51 0.84 4.79
N LEU A 70 -1.73 1.15 3.75
CA LEU A 70 -2.08 2.17 2.77
C LEU A 70 -3.36 1.82 1.99
N GLY A 71 -3.48 0.56 1.57
CA GLY A 71 -4.65 0.05 0.86
C GLY A 71 -5.93 0.15 1.68
N ARG A 72 -5.89 -0.25 2.97
CA ARG A 72 -7.02 -0.15 3.89
C ARG A 72 -7.44 1.29 4.15
N ALA A 73 -6.48 2.18 4.38
CA ALA A 73 -6.74 3.61 4.56
C ALA A 73 -7.40 4.22 3.31
N TYR A 74 -6.89 3.89 2.12
CA TYR A 74 -7.45 4.35 0.85
C TYR A 74 -8.87 3.81 0.62
N ALA A 75 -9.08 2.51 0.86
CA ALA A 75 -10.39 1.88 0.72
C ALA A 75 -11.42 2.51 1.67
N PHE A 76 -11.07 2.72 2.94
CA PHE A 76 -11.93 3.40 3.91
C PHE A 76 -12.29 4.80 3.40
N ALA A 77 -11.31 5.63 3.06
CA ALA A 77 -11.56 7.02 2.69
C ALA A 77 -12.41 7.13 1.41
N HIS A 78 -12.18 6.24 0.44
CA HIS A 78 -12.96 6.19 -0.79
C HIS A 78 -14.40 5.75 -0.54
N LEU A 79 -14.62 4.71 0.26
CA LEU A 79 -15.97 4.23 0.61
C LEU A 79 -16.71 5.23 1.50
N TYR A 80 -16.01 5.88 2.42
CA TYR A 80 -16.58 6.91 3.28
C TYR A 80 -17.07 8.10 2.44
N TRP A 81 -16.21 8.62 1.54
CA TRP A 81 -16.58 9.67 0.59
C TRP A 81 -17.70 9.26 -0.38
N SER A 82 -17.74 8.02 -0.85
CA SER A 82 -18.77 7.59 -1.82
C SER A 82 -20.19 7.59 -1.25
N THR A 83 -20.33 7.59 0.09
CA THR A 83 -21.65 7.68 0.72
C THR A 83 -22.26 9.09 0.72
N ASP A 84 -21.44 10.13 0.58
CA ASP A 84 -21.87 11.50 0.25
C ASP A 84 -20.71 12.27 -0.39
N THR A 85 -20.76 12.41 -1.70
CA THR A 85 -19.67 13.02 -2.47
C THR A 85 -19.66 14.54 -2.44
N ASN A 86 -20.71 15.18 -1.93
CA ASN A 86 -20.78 16.64 -1.75
C ASN A 86 -20.27 17.09 -0.37
N ASP A 87 -20.03 16.15 0.54
CA ASP A 87 -19.48 16.42 1.86
C ASP A 87 -18.00 16.84 1.78
N GLN A 88 -17.70 18.03 2.28
CA GLN A 88 -16.36 18.62 2.23
C GLN A 88 -15.36 17.91 3.14
N GLU A 89 -15.78 17.44 4.31
CA GLU A 89 -14.90 16.76 5.27
C GLU A 89 -14.46 15.40 4.73
N ARG A 90 -15.39 14.68 4.09
CA ARG A 90 -15.09 13.40 3.43
C ARG A 90 -14.17 13.56 2.22
N GLY A 91 -14.42 14.60 1.41
CA GLY A 91 -13.54 14.97 0.31
C GLY A 91 -12.12 15.31 0.78
N ALA A 92 -12.01 16.08 1.86
CA ALA A 92 -10.73 16.45 2.45
C ALA A 92 -9.96 15.22 2.99
N LEU A 93 -10.64 14.27 3.64
CA LEU A 93 -10.02 13.02 4.09
C LEU A 93 -9.44 12.22 2.90
N LEU A 94 -10.23 12.02 1.84
CA LEU A 94 -9.79 11.29 0.65
C LEU A 94 -8.58 11.97 -0.02
N GLN A 95 -8.57 13.30 -0.08
CA GLN A 95 -7.42 14.05 -0.60
C GLN A 95 -6.18 13.85 0.28
N SER A 96 -6.30 13.98 1.60
CA SER A 96 -5.20 13.79 2.55
C SER A 96 -4.59 12.38 2.46
N VAL A 97 -5.45 11.36 2.32
CA VAL A 97 -5.03 9.96 2.14
C VAL A 97 -4.28 9.79 0.82
N ARG A 98 -4.77 10.36 -0.28
CA ARG A 98 -4.07 10.33 -1.59
C ARG A 98 -2.70 10.98 -1.54
N GLU A 99 -2.59 12.15 -0.92
CA GLU A 99 -1.32 12.87 -0.79
C GLU A 99 -0.30 12.06 0.03
N THR A 100 -0.75 11.47 1.14
CA THR A 100 0.11 10.65 2.00
C THR A 100 0.51 9.34 1.33
N TYR A 101 -0.42 8.67 0.66
CA TYR A 101 -0.14 7.49 -0.17
C TYR A 101 0.95 7.77 -1.20
N ASN A 102 0.80 8.85 -1.99
CA ASN A 102 1.76 9.22 -3.02
C ASN A 102 3.15 9.52 -2.44
N ARG A 103 3.21 10.23 -1.31
CA ARG A 103 4.47 10.52 -0.61
C ARG A 103 5.16 9.25 -0.14
N ILE A 104 4.42 8.31 0.43
CA ILE A 104 4.99 7.03 0.90
C ILE A 104 5.41 6.17 -0.28
N HIS A 105 4.60 6.06 -1.32
CA HIS A 105 4.96 5.34 -2.54
C HIS A 105 6.27 5.85 -3.16
N GLN A 106 6.46 7.17 -3.24
CA GLN A 106 7.72 7.76 -3.72
C GLN A 106 8.94 7.38 -2.86
N LYS A 107 8.77 7.19 -1.54
CA LYS A 107 9.85 6.73 -0.66
C LYS A 107 10.22 5.27 -0.91
N LEU A 108 9.29 4.46 -1.41
CA LEU A 108 9.44 3.00 -1.54
C LEU A 108 9.74 2.53 -2.96
N VAL A 109 9.57 3.39 -3.98
CA VAL A 109 9.79 3.06 -5.41
C VAL A 109 11.19 2.51 -5.70
N PHE A 110 12.18 2.77 -4.84
CA PHE A 110 13.52 2.21 -4.99
C PHE A 110 13.54 0.68 -4.94
N VAL A 111 12.58 0.03 -4.28
CA VAL A 111 12.57 -1.44 -4.17
C VAL A 111 12.41 -2.05 -5.55
N ASP A 112 11.42 -1.57 -6.31
CA ASP A 112 11.15 -2.07 -7.66
C ASP A 112 12.32 -1.73 -8.60
N VAL A 113 12.86 -0.51 -8.50
CA VAL A 113 14.00 -0.06 -9.32
C VAL A 113 15.26 -0.88 -9.04
N GLU A 114 15.65 -1.02 -7.77
CA GLU A 114 16.86 -1.77 -7.40
C GLU A 114 16.70 -3.26 -7.69
N TRP A 115 15.51 -3.83 -7.47
CA TRP A 115 15.24 -5.21 -7.86
C TRP A 115 15.34 -5.39 -9.37
N ALA A 116 14.77 -4.46 -10.15
CA ALA A 116 14.90 -4.44 -11.59
C ALA A 116 16.34 -4.24 -12.06
N GLU A 117 17.27 -3.72 -11.26
CA GLU A 117 18.68 -3.64 -11.65
C GLU A 117 19.51 -4.89 -11.28
N VAL A 118 18.94 -5.83 -10.52
CA VAL A 118 19.65 -7.07 -10.14
C VAL A 118 20.07 -7.86 -11.39
N PRO A 119 21.33 -8.33 -11.49
CA PRO A 119 21.77 -9.20 -12.58
C PRO A 119 20.91 -10.47 -12.68
N ASP A 120 20.63 -10.91 -13.91
CA ASP A 120 19.70 -12.01 -14.16
C ASP A 120 20.13 -13.30 -13.44
N GLU A 121 21.43 -13.62 -13.46
CA GLU A 121 21.96 -14.81 -12.79
C GLU A 121 21.76 -14.74 -11.27
N ARG A 122 21.85 -13.55 -10.68
CA ARG A 122 21.65 -13.35 -9.24
C ARG A 122 20.17 -13.43 -8.87
N ALA A 123 19.30 -12.82 -9.68
CA ALA A 123 17.86 -12.89 -9.49
C ALA A 123 17.37 -14.33 -9.58
N GLU A 124 17.83 -15.09 -10.58
CA GLU A 124 17.51 -16.52 -10.73
C GLU A 124 17.95 -17.34 -9.50
N GLN A 125 19.19 -17.16 -9.02
CA GLN A 125 19.68 -17.82 -7.81
C GLN A 125 18.85 -17.51 -6.56
N LEU A 126 18.48 -16.23 -6.38
CA LEU A 126 17.62 -15.83 -5.26
C LEU A 126 16.25 -16.49 -5.36
N LEU A 127 15.64 -16.45 -6.55
CA LEU A 127 14.30 -16.97 -6.80
C LEU A 127 14.19 -18.48 -6.59
N GLU A 128 15.28 -19.24 -6.61
CA GLU A 128 15.28 -20.68 -6.31
C GLU A 128 15.06 -20.97 -4.82
N HIS A 129 15.42 -20.04 -3.94
CA HIS A 129 15.36 -20.23 -2.49
C HIS A 129 13.91 -20.36 -1.97
N GLU A 130 13.70 -21.19 -0.95
CA GLU A 130 12.37 -21.47 -0.40
C GLU A 130 11.76 -20.26 0.32
N ALA A 131 12.58 -19.43 0.97
CA ALA A 131 12.13 -18.20 1.62
C ALA A 131 11.41 -17.21 0.68
N LEU A 132 11.68 -17.28 -0.63
CA LEU A 132 11.03 -16.43 -1.64
C LEU A 132 9.91 -17.15 -2.39
N ALA A 133 9.45 -18.32 -1.95
CA ALA A 133 8.43 -19.11 -2.65
C ALA A 133 7.14 -18.32 -2.89
N GLU A 134 6.66 -17.59 -1.88
CA GLU A 134 5.43 -16.79 -1.95
C GLU A 134 5.61 -15.56 -2.85
N TYR A 135 6.80 -14.96 -2.84
CA TYR A 135 7.14 -13.76 -3.63
C TYR A 135 7.62 -14.05 -5.04
N ARG A 136 7.89 -15.33 -5.38
CA ARG A 136 8.55 -15.72 -6.64
C ARG A 136 7.82 -15.21 -7.88
N HIS A 137 6.49 -15.22 -7.87
CA HIS A 137 5.71 -14.73 -9.01
C HIS A 137 5.89 -13.21 -9.18
N TYR A 138 5.68 -12.46 -8.10
CA TYR A 138 5.83 -11.00 -8.07
C TYR A 138 7.24 -10.58 -8.52
N LEU A 139 8.28 -11.11 -7.88
CA LEU A 139 9.67 -10.79 -8.20
C LEU A 139 10.05 -11.13 -9.66
N LYS A 140 9.50 -12.22 -10.22
CA LYS A 140 9.70 -12.55 -11.64
C LYS A 140 9.01 -11.59 -12.60
N VAL A 141 7.89 -10.99 -12.20
CA VAL A 141 7.18 -10.02 -13.03
C VAL A 141 7.92 -8.69 -12.99
N GLU A 142 8.27 -8.19 -11.80
CA GLU A 142 8.99 -6.93 -11.65
C GLU A 142 10.35 -6.95 -12.36
N HIS A 143 11.09 -8.06 -12.27
CA HIS A 143 12.40 -8.18 -12.92
C HIS A 143 12.33 -8.16 -14.45
N ARG A 144 11.19 -8.55 -15.05
CA ARG A 144 10.99 -8.48 -16.51
C ARG A 144 10.65 -7.09 -17.02
N GLN A 145 10.23 -6.18 -16.14
CA GLN A 145 9.82 -4.82 -16.52
C GLN A 145 11.02 -3.87 -16.68
N LYS A 146 12.25 -4.40 -16.83
CA LYS A 146 13.52 -3.70 -17.09
C LYS A 146 13.55 -2.74 -18.31
N GLU A 147 12.44 -2.54 -19.02
CA GLU A 147 12.37 -1.80 -20.30
C GLU A 147 12.25 -0.28 -20.15
#